data_AF-A0AB34J8J1-F1
#
_entry.id   AF-A0AB34J8J1-F1
#
_cell.length_a   1.000
_cell.length_b   1.000
_cell.length_c   1.000
_cell.angle_alpha   90.00
_cell.angle_beta   90.00
_cell.angle_gamma   90.00
#
_symmetry.space_group_name_H-M   'P 1'
#
loop_
_entity.id
_entity.type
_entity.pdbx_description
1 polymer ?
#
loop_
_entity_poly.entity_id
_entity_poly.type
_entity_poly.pdbx_seq_one_letter_code
_entity_poly.pdbx_strand_id
1 'polypeptide(L)'
;MATTRALCICMAALSVPASAALCGTPSSRSQISPSPRSRAAWSSWRRRGVYAGREDILPLREIAASVGVAAPWTAPRWAWSLAWKCGHFALPLLHRWDPAAPADTNVNLWVLWLKAIAGNRRRTADGGLAYDMLPSATRRVVCRPVAWLYPRLHHQNVALRTAFLDKVVKAEAEAGANSSTIVCVLGAGFDVRPFRLSTQPDVSWVEIDLPHVVGQKLSLLRRLRDRRPALARQIDAVRHVQANLSHHEEMLAALRDALSPFRQTPTSTCSRRVVFVIEALMIYLPPAAAAALLASAVEEAAAAGASSVSVCFADRLPGAEGCSFQAARDVLAHAQLDLDESSWLPKPGLARHMGCARWAAATTES
;
A
#
# COMPACT_ATOMS: atom_id res chain seq x y z
N MET A 1 -24.85 3.51 36.56
CA MET A 1 -23.80 2.48 36.75
C MET A 1 -24.27 1.21 36.08
N ALA A 2 -23.90 1.00 34.82
CA ALA A 2 -24.25 -0.20 34.05
C ALA A 2 -22.97 -0.94 33.70
N THR A 3 -22.87 -2.18 34.20
CA THR A 3 -21.71 -3.07 34.11
C THR A 3 -21.44 -3.49 32.67
N THR A 4 -20.34 -3.01 32.12
CA THR A 4 -19.77 -3.42 30.84
C THR A 4 -19.18 -4.83 30.96
N ARG A 5 -19.95 -5.86 30.60
CA ARG A 5 -19.39 -7.17 30.26
C ARG A 5 -18.69 -7.05 28.91
N ALA A 6 -17.37 -6.91 28.95
CA ALA A 6 -16.52 -6.94 27.76
C ALA A 6 -16.55 -8.37 27.17
N LEU A 7 -17.00 -8.46 25.91
CA LEU A 7 -16.91 -9.65 25.08
C LEU A 7 -15.46 -10.10 24.96
N CYS A 8 -15.12 -11.18 25.65
CA CYS A 8 -14.00 -12.06 25.33
C CYS A 8 -14.53 -13.10 24.32
N ILE A 9 -14.61 -12.72 23.04
CA ILE A 9 -14.89 -13.68 21.95
C ILE A 9 -13.59 -13.84 21.14
N CYS A 10 -13.17 -15.11 21.01
CA CYS A 10 -12.02 -15.66 20.30
C CYS A 10 -10.87 -16.15 21.20
N MET A 11 -11.11 -17.23 21.95
CA MET A 11 -10.10 -18.24 22.30
C MET A 11 -10.68 -19.61 22.72
N ALA A 12 -11.98 -19.86 22.59
CA ALA A 12 -12.57 -21.17 22.92
C ALA A 12 -13.61 -21.59 21.87
N ALA A 13 -13.26 -22.60 21.07
CA ALA A 13 -14.16 -23.67 20.57
C ALA A 13 -13.48 -24.40 19.40
N LEU A 14 -12.76 -25.48 19.73
CA LEU A 14 -12.58 -26.63 18.86
C LEU A 14 -13.81 -27.54 19.02
N SER A 15 -14.11 -28.28 17.95
CA SER A 15 -14.97 -29.47 17.86
C SER A 15 -16.44 -29.25 17.49
N VAL A 16 -16.78 -29.54 16.22
CA VAL A 16 -18.10 -30.06 15.78
C VAL A 16 -17.85 -31.07 14.63
N PRO A 17 -18.59 -32.20 14.57
CA PRO A 17 -18.22 -33.39 13.80
C PRO A 17 -18.73 -33.38 12.35
N ALA A 18 -18.34 -34.43 11.62
CA ALA A 18 -18.57 -34.65 10.21
C ALA A 18 -19.98 -35.14 9.84
N SER A 19 -20.28 -34.92 8.55
CA SER A 19 -21.25 -35.62 7.67
C SER A 19 -22.71 -35.15 7.62
N ALA A 20 -23.11 -34.59 6.48
CA ALA A 20 -24.00 -35.27 5.51
C ALA A 20 -24.00 -34.53 4.16
N ALA A 21 -23.99 -35.30 3.07
CA ALA A 21 -23.92 -34.88 1.68
C ALA A 21 -25.31 -34.57 1.10
N LEU A 22 -25.36 -33.79 0.00
CA LEU A 22 -26.09 -34.15 -1.23
C LEU A 22 -25.79 -33.19 -2.42
N CYS A 23 -25.35 -33.84 -3.51
CA CYS A 23 -25.42 -33.55 -4.95
C CYS A 23 -25.37 -32.14 -5.56
N GLY A 24 -24.30 -31.92 -6.34
CA GLY A 24 -24.25 -31.07 -7.53
C GLY A 24 -22.95 -31.32 -8.30
N THR A 25 -23.02 -31.96 -9.46
CA THR A 25 -21.86 -32.33 -10.30
C THR A 25 -21.29 -31.13 -11.08
N PRO A 26 -19.96 -30.95 -11.10
CA PRO A 26 -19.30 -30.25 -12.18
C PRO A 26 -18.32 -31.15 -12.95
N SER A 27 -18.53 -31.15 -14.27
CA SER A 27 -17.57 -31.10 -15.38
C SER A 27 -16.09 -31.37 -15.08
N SER A 28 -15.54 -32.28 -15.90
CA SER A 28 -14.18 -32.80 -15.94
C SER A 28 -13.06 -31.79 -15.66
N ARG A 29 -12.44 -31.91 -14.48
CA ARG A 29 -11.08 -31.43 -14.21
C ARG A 29 -10.10 -32.59 -14.29
N SER A 30 -9.09 -32.45 -15.15
CA SER A 30 -7.92 -33.32 -15.19
C SER A 30 -7.18 -33.28 -13.85
N GLN A 31 -7.15 -34.41 -13.15
CA GLN A 31 -6.37 -34.59 -11.93
C GLN A 31 -4.90 -34.83 -12.29
N ILE A 32 -4.10 -33.77 -12.31
CA ILE A 32 -2.64 -33.90 -12.34
C ILE A 32 -2.19 -34.22 -10.91
N SER A 33 -1.82 -35.48 -10.67
CA SER A 33 -1.23 -35.90 -9.40
C SER A 33 0.19 -35.34 -9.26
N PRO A 34 0.52 -34.66 -8.15
CA PRO A 34 1.85 -34.12 -7.93
C PRO A 34 2.90 -35.25 -7.82
N SER A 35 3.99 -35.10 -8.59
CA SER A 35 5.10 -36.06 -8.63
C SER A 35 5.78 -36.21 -7.24
N PRO A 36 6.43 -37.35 -6.93
CA PRO A 36 7.06 -37.60 -5.63
C PRO A 36 8.05 -36.50 -5.18
N ARG A 37 8.78 -35.86 -6.11
CA ARG A 37 9.66 -34.71 -5.82
C ARG A 37 8.91 -33.49 -5.28
N SER A 38 7.68 -33.26 -5.72
CA SER A 38 6.87 -32.12 -5.25
C SER A 38 6.33 -32.31 -3.83
N ARG A 39 6.12 -33.56 -3.36
CA ARG A 39 5.72 -33.85 -1.96
C ARG A 39 6.87 -33.65 -0.97
N ALA A 40 8.09 -34.03 -1.35
CA ALA A 40 9.30 -33.77 -0.56
C ALA A 40 9.57 -32.26 -0.45
N ALA A 41 9.48 -31.53 -1.57
CA ALA A 41 9.57 -30.08 -1.61
C ALA A 41 8.51 -29.41 -0.71
N TRP A 42 7.24 -29.83 -0.80
CA TRP A 42 6.14 -29.35 0.05
C TRP A 42 6.35 -29.59 1.55
N SER A 43 6.90 -30.75 1.94
CA SER A 43 7.19 -31.07 3.34
C SER A 43 8.36 -30.24 3.90
N SER A 44 9.32 -29.85 3.06
CA SER A 44 10.43 -28.97 3.43
C SER A 44 10.00 -27.49 3.50
N TRP A 45 9.02 -27.12 2.67
CA TRP A 45 8.36 -25.80 2.63
C TRP A 45 7.46 -25.55 3.84
N ARG A 46 6.93 -26.60 4.48
CA ARG A 46 6.19 -26.51 5.76
C ARG A 46 7.12 -26.38 6.97
N ARG A 47 8.34 -26.93 6.89
CA ARG A 47 9.32 -26.94 8.00
C ARG A 47 10.22 -25.70 8.03
N ARG A 48 10.54 -25.14 6.87
CA ARG A 48 11.25 -23.88 6.75
C ARG A 48 10.19 -22.76 6.78
N GLY A 49 10.28 -21.85 7.75
CA GLY A 49 9.51 -20.60 7.70
C GLY A 49 9.63 -19.97 6.31
N VAL A 50 8.67 -19.16 5.89
CA VAL A 50 8.48 -18.68 4.48
C VAL A 50 9.74 -18.05 3.84
N TYR A 51 10.78 -17.79 4.64
CA TYR A 51 11.99 -17.07 4.28
C TYR A 51 13.31 -17.75 4.71
N ALA A 52 13.28 -18.97 5.27
CA ALA A 52 14.50 -19.64 5.72
C ALA A 52 15.35 -20.11 4.52
N GLY A 53 16.58 -19.60 4.43
CA GLY A 53 17.55 -19.93 3.38
C GLY A 53 17.61 -18.95 2.20
N ARG A 54 17.01 -17.77 2.32
CA ARG A 54 17.22 -16.68 1.36
C ARG A 54 18.31 -15.74 1.87
N GLU A 55 19.44 -15.71 1.16
CA GLU A 55 20.57 -14.82 1.47
C GLU A 55 20.38 -13.42 0.84
N ASP A 56 19.44 -13.27 -0.09
CA ASP A 56 19.18 -12.03 -0.82
C ASP A 56 18.21 -11.07 -0.10
N ILE A 57 17.83 -11.36 1.14
CA ILE A 57 17.01 -10.47 1.97
C ILE A 57 17.63 -10.34 3.35
N LEU A 58 17.80 -9.09 3.79
CA LEU A 58 18.16 -8.78 5.18
C LEU A 58 17.14 -9.38 6.17
N PRO A 59 17.57 -9.75 7.39
CA PRO A 59 16.64 -10.11 8.45
C PRO A 59 15.58 -9.02 8.67
N LEU A 60 14.32 -9.43 8.81
CA LEU A 60 13.18 -8.50 9.02
C LEU A 60 13.39 -7.50 10.17
N ARG A 61 14.19 -7.87 11.17
CA ARG A 61 14.54 -7.00 12.29
C ARG A 61 15.42 -5.83 11.86
N GLU A 62 16.37 -6.05 10.97
CA GLU A 62 17.26 -5.01 10.43
C GLU A 62 16.49 -4.08 9.50
N ILE A 63 15.66 -4.65 8.62
CA ILE A 63 14.74 -3.89 7.75
C ILE A 63 13.81 -3.00 8.59
N ALA A 64 13.24 -3.53 9.67
CA ALA A 64 12.38 -2.74 10.54
C ALA A 64 13.14 -1.66 11.31
N ALA A 65 14.37 -1.95 11.74
CA ALA A 65 15.23 -0.98 12.42
C ALA A 65 15.63 0.18 11.48
N SER A 66 15.96 -0.09 10.22
CA SER A 66 16.38 0.96 9.26
C SER A 66 15.27 1.98 8.94
N VAL A 67 14.00 1.58 9.09
CA VAL A 67 12.84 2.48 8.92
C VAL A 67 12.21 2.91 10.25
N GLY A 68 12.82 2.58 11.39
CA GLY A 68 12.39 3.05 12.71
C GLY A 68 11.09 2.41 13.24
N VAL A 69 10.76 1.18 12.85
CA VAL A 69 9.56 0.46 13.33
C VAL A 69 9.90 -0.85 14.03
N ALA A 70 8.93 -1.41 14.76
CA ALA A 70 9.13 -2.73 15.35
C ALA A 70 9.16 -3.83 14.28
N ALA A 71 9.98 -4.86 14.49
CA ALA A 71 9.96 -6.02 13.61
C ALA A 71 8.62 -6.78 13.72
N PRO A 72 8.09 -7.30 12.59
CA PRO A 72 7.03 -8.31 12.63
C PRO A 72 7.48 -9.53 13.43
N TRP A 73 6.53 -10.20 14.08
CA TRP A 73 6.76 -11.46 14.75
C TRP A 73 7.06 -12.55 13.71
N THR A 74 8.13 -13.31 13.94
CA THR A 74 8.53 -14.48 13.16
C THR A 74 7.60 -15.66 13.44
N ALA A 75 6.32 -15.51 13.10
CA ALA A 75 5.30 -16.51 13.31
C ALA A 75 5.28 -17.56 12.18
N PRO A 76 4.87 -18.81 12.46
CA PRO A 76 4.69 -19.83 11.43
C PRO A 76 3.59 -19.43 10.44
N ARG A 77 3.66 -19.97 9.20
CA ARG A 77 2.77 -19.58 8.09
C ARG A 77 1.27 -19.78 8.41
N TRP A 78 0.93 -20.77 9.22
CA TRP A 78 -0.45 -21.02 9.65
C TRP A 78 -1.00 -19.87 10.50
N ALA A 79 -0.18 -19.23 11.35
CA ALA A 79 -0.61 -18.11 12.20
C ALA A 79 -0.90 -16.87 11.35
N TRP A 80 -0.05 -16.58 10.36
CA TRP A 80 -0.29 -15.53 9.37
C TRP A 80 -1.57 -15.78 8.57
N SER A 81 -1.79 -17.02 8.12
CA SER A 81 -3.00 -17.39 7.36
C SER A 81 -4.27 -17.30 8.21
N LEU A 82 -4.20 -17.77 9.47
CA LEU A 82 -5.33 -17.70 10.39
C LEU A 82 -5.69 -16.24 10.70
N ALA A 83 -4.71 -15.40 11.03
CA ALA A 83 -4.95 -13.98 11.29
C ALA A 83 -5.59 -13.27 10.08
N TRP A 84 -5.17 -13.62 8.86
CA TRP A 84 -5.75 -13.10 7.63
C TRP A 84 -7.22 -13.52 7.47
N LYS A 85 -7.52 -14.83 7.63
CA LYS A 85 -8.88 -15.37 7.54
C LYS A 85 -9.81 -14.78 8.58
N CYS A 86 -9.35 -14.66 9.83
CA CYS A 86 -10.12 -14.03 10.91
C CYS A 86 -10.42 -12.55 10.60
N GLY A 87 -9.46 -11.82 10.06
CA GLY A 87 -9.65 -10.43 9.61
C GLY A 87 -10.76 -10.30 8.57
N HIS A 88 -10.66 -11.05 7.46
CA HIS A 88 -11.68 -11.03 6.41
C HIS A 88 -13.06 -11.48 6.88
N PHE A 89 -13.11 -12.48 7.76
CA PHE A 89 -14.38 -12.92 8.36
C PHE A 89 -15.01 -11.83 9.24
N ALA A 90 -14.18 -11.08 9.99
CA ALA A 90 -14.67 -10.04 10.89
C ALA A 90 -15.10 -8.75 10.15
N LEU A 91 -14.49 -8.41 9.02
CA LEU A 91 -14.72 -7.14 8.32
C LEU A 91 -16.20 -6.83 8.02
N PRO A 92 -17.00 -7.74 7.41
CA PRO A 92 -18.42 -7.50 7.18
C PRO A 92 -19.20 -7.24 8.48
N LEU A 93 -18.85 -7.93 9.57
CA LEU A 93 -19.48 -7.73 10.88
C LEU A 93 -19.11 -6.37 11.48
N LEU A 94 -17.85 -5.96 11.32
CA LEU A 94 -17.34 -4.68 11.83
C LEU A 94 -17.93 -3.48 11.08
N HIS A 95 -18.40 -3.67 9.85
CA HIS A 95 -19.01 -2.63 9.01
C HIS A 95 -20.52 -2.80 8.80
N ARG A 96 -21.17 -3.75 9.49
CA ARG A 96 -22.61 -4.04 9.33
C ARG A 96 -23.51 -2.81 9.52
N TRP A 97 -23.10 -1.88 10.38
CA TRP A 97 -23.81 -0.64 10.67
C TRP A 97 -22.99 0.60 10.29
N ASP A 98 -22.02 0.45 9.39
CA ASP A 98 -21.25 1.57 8.90
C ASP A 98 -22.05 2.31 7.81
N PRO A 99 -22.47 3.58 8.03
CA PRO A 99 -23.17 4.35 7.01
C PRO A 99 -22.31 4.65 5.77
N ALA A 100 -20.98 4.60 5.87
CA ALA A 100 -20.09 4.73 4.72
C ALA A 100 -20.02 3.44 3.89
N ALA A 101 -20.42 2.30 4.46
CA ALA A 101 -20.46 0.97 3.86
C ALA A 101 -19.32 0.69 2.85
N PRO A 102 -18.04 0.91 3.21
CA PRO A 102 -16.94 0.65 2.29
C PRO A 102 -16.87 -0.84 1.97
N ALA A 103 -16.72 -1.18 0.70
CA ALA A 103 -16.43 -2.55 0.29
C ALA A 103 -14.93 -2.84 0.50
N ASP A 104 -14.57 -4.10 0.76
CA ASP A 104 -13.16 -4.50 0.78
C ASP A 104 -12.65 -4.74 -0.66
N THR A 105 -12.64 -3.69 -1.48
CA THR A 105 -12.05 -3.75 -2.83
C THR A 105 -10.53 -3.84 -2.70
N ASN A 106 -9.92 -4.87 -3.30
CA ASN A 106 -8.47 -5.04 -3.36
C ASN A 106 -7.79 -4.93 -1.98
N VAL A 107 -8.47 -5.39 -0.91
CA VAL A 107 -7.93 -5.42 0.45
C VAL A 107 -7.77 -4.02 1.08
N ASN A 108 -8.31 -2.96 0.45
CA ASN A 108 -8.18 -1.58 0.93
C ASN A 108 -8.74 -1.40 2.35
N LEU A 109 -9.91 -1.99 2.61
CA LEU A 109 -10.56 -1.88 3.92
C LEU A 109 -9.77 -2.64 4.98
N TRP A 110 -9.31 -3.85 4.66
CA TRP A 110 -8.46 -4.60 5.57
C TRP A 110 -7.17 -3.85 5.91
N VAL A 111 -6.50 -3.25 4.91
CA VAL A 111 -5.29 -2.46 5.11
C VAL A 111 -5.55 -1.24 5.99
N LEU A 112 -6.72 -0.58 5.88
CA LEU A 112 -7.11 0.51 6.77
C LEU A 112 -7.19 0.05 8.24
N TRP A 113 -7.80 -1.11 8.49
CA TRP A 113 -7.83 -1.70 9.84
C TRP A 113 -6.43 -2.05 10.36
N LEU A 114 -5.58 -2.61 9.50
CA LEU A 114 -4.18 -2.89 9.85
C LEU A 114 -3.38 -1.62 10.15
N LYS A 115 -3.57 -0.54 9.38
CA LYS A 115 -3.01 0.79 9.66
C LYS A 115 -3.50 1.31 11.01
N ALA A 116 -4.79 1.21 11.32
CA ALA A 116 -5.33 1.62 12.62
C ALA A 116 -4.78 0.80 13.80
N ILE A 117 -4.58 -0.52 13.65
CA ILE A 117 -3.94 -1.36 14.67
C ILE A 117 -2.50 -0.91 14.91
N ALA A 118 -1.72 -0.69 13.85
CA ALA A 118 -0.38 -0.15 13.96
C ALA A 118 -0.39 1.23 14.65
N GLY A 119 -1.24 2.13 14.14
CA GLY A 119 -1.62 3.48 14.59
C GLY A 119 -1.84 3.61 16.09
N ASN A 120 -2.50 2.61 16.67
CA ASN A 120 -2.88 2.64 18.07
C ASN A 120 -1.91 1.87 18.97
N ARG A 121 -1.08 0.95 18.47
CA ARG A 121 -0.07 0.25 19.30
C ARG A 121 1.06 1.19 19.73
N ARG A 122 1.55 2.00 18.82
CA ARG A 122 2.52 3.08 19.06
C ARG A 122 1.96 4.35 18.43
N ARG A 123 2.46 5.55 18.75
CA ARG A 123 2.22 6.71 17.86
C ARG A 123 2.93 6.40 16.54
N THR A 124 2.35 5.58 15.67
CA THR A 124 2.94 5.26 14.36
C THR A 124 2.71 6.40 13.38
N ALA A 125 3.30 6.25 12.19
CA ALA A 125 3.47 7.31 11.20
C ALA A 125 2.18 7.96 10.68
N ASP A 126 1.02 7.29 10.77
CA ASP A 126 -0.24 7.83 10.27
C ASP A 126 -0.98 8.74 11.27
N GLY A 127 -0.46 8.94 12.49
CA GLY A 127 -1.02 9.88 13.47
C GLY A 127 -2.42 9.51 13.99
N GLY A 128 -2.89 8.27 13.77
CA GLY A 128 -4.24 7.84 14.12
C GLY A 128 -5.32 8.21 13.10
N LEU A 129 -4.94 8.74 11.92
CA LEU A 129 -5.91 9.09 10.87
C LEU A 129 -6.68 7.88 10.36
N ALA A 130 -6.02 6.72 10.18
CA ALA A 130 -6.71 5.49 9.77
C ALA A 130 -7.77 5.06 10.80
N TYR A 131 -7.47 5.20 12.09
CA TYR A 131 -8.42 4.91 13.17
C TYR A 131 -9.65 5.84 13.12
N ASP A 132 -9.44 7.11 12.80
CA ASP A 132 -10.51 8.08 12.66
C ASP A 132 -11.33 7.93 11.37
N MET A 133 -10.90 7.10 10.42
CA MET A 133 -11.73 6.66 9.29
C MET A 133 -12.62 5.45 9.64
N LEU A 134 -12.36 4.72 10.72
CA LEU A 134 -13.14 3.53 11.10
C LEU A 134 -14.54 3.86 11.69
N PRO A 135 -15.51 2.93 11.63
CA PRO A 135 -16.86 3.17 12.17
C PRO A 135 -16.81 3.44 13.69
N SER A 136 -17.63 4.39 14.18
CA SER A 136 -17.62 4.79 15.60
C SER A 136 -17.89 3.61 16.54
N ALA A 137 -18.80 2.72 16.17
CA ALA A 137 -19.22 1.59 17.00
C ALA A 137 -18.12 0.53 17.16
N THR A 138 -17.42 0.22 16.06
CA THR A 138 -16.54 -0.96 16.00
C THR A 138 -15.07 -0.61 16.10
N ARG A 139 -14.65 0.65 15.87
CA ARG A 139 -13.25 1.07 16.04
C ARG A 139 -12.67 0.79 17.43
N ARG A 140 -13.52 0.65 18.46
CA ARG A 140 -13.10 0.28 19.83
C ARG A 140 -12.33 -1.05 19.88
N VAL A 141 -12.55 -1.99 18.95
CA VAL A 141 -11.81 -3.26 18.94
C VAL A 141 -10.31 -3.06 18.66
N VAL A 142 -9.92 -1.94 18.06
CA VAL A 142 -8.52 -1.59 17.79
C VAL A 142 -8.07 -0.32 18.53
N CYS A 143 -8.80 0.14 19.56
CA CYS A 143 -8.37 1.30 20.34
C CYS A 143 -7.23 0.96 21.31
N ARG A 144 -6.64 1.97 21.96
CA ARG A 144 -5.75 1.72 23.10
C ARG A 144 -6.58 1.40 24.36
N PRO A 145 -6.18 0.42 25.19
CA PRO A 145 -5.01 -0.46 25.05
C PRO A 145 -5.27 -1.74 24.23
N VAL A 146 -6.49 -2.02 23.77
CA VAL A 146 -6.88 -3.28 23.07
C VAL A 146 -5.96 -3.61 21.88
N ALA A 147 -5.50 -2.60 21.15
CA ALA A 147 -4.54 -2.72 20.05
C ALA A 147 -3.27 -3.50 20.45
N TRP A 148 -2.86 -3.46 21.73
CA TRP A 148 -1.70 -4.17 22.27
C TRP A 148 -1.86 -5.70 22.30
N LEU A 149 -3.09 -6.21 22.30
CA LEU A 149 -3.38 -7.64 22.30
C LEU A 149 -3.13 -8.29 20.93
N TYR A 150 -3.08 -7.51 19.85
CA TYR A 150 -2.84 -8.05 18.50
C TYR A 150 -1.37 -8.45 18.31
N PRO A 151 -1.04 -9.70 17.98
CA PRO A 151 0.35 -10.07 17.69
C PRO A 151 0.87 -9.29 16.48
N ARG A 152 2.16 -8.91 16.47
CA ARG A 152 2.81 -8.10 15.41
C ARG A 152 2.91 -8.87 14.08
N LEU A 153 1.78 -9.07 13.41
CA LEU A 153 1.69 -9.80 12.15
C LEU A 153 1.49 -8.81 11.00
N HIS A 154 0.37 -8.91 10.27
CA HIS A 154 0.07 -8.13 9.07
C HIS A 154 0.15 -6.62 9.28
N HIS A 155 -0.30 -6.11 10.42
CA HIS A 155 -0.24 -4.67 10.71
C HIS A 155 1.20 -4.15 10.80
N GLN A 156 2.15 -4.99 11.22
CA GLN A 156 3.55 -4.58 11.30
C GLN A 156 4.21 -4.55 9.93
N ASN A 157 3.80 -5.44 9.00
CA ASN A 157 4.21 -5.36 7.59
C ASN A 157 3.65 -4.11 6.91
N VAL A 158 2.43 -3.71 7.24
CA VAL A 158 1.84 -2.45 6.76
C VAL A 158 2.60 -1.26 7.33
N ALA A 159 2.86 -1.23 8.64
CA ALA A 159 3.62 -0.16 9.29
C ALA A 159 5.03 0.01 8.70
N LEU A 160 5.70 -1.10 8.36
CA LEU A 160 7.01 -1.10 7.72
C LEU A 160 6.99 -0.35 6.38
N ARG A 161 6.06 -0.71 5.49
CA ARG A 161 5.92 -0.04 4.17
C ARG A 161 5.50 1.42 4.31
N THR A 162 4.59 1.69 5.23
CA THR A 162 4.13 3.06 5.50
C THR A 162 5.30 3.92 5.96
N ALA A 163 6.08 3.49 6.96
CA ALA A 163 7.23 4.25 7.46
C ALA A 163 8.33 4.45 6.40
N PHE A 164 8.62 3.41 5.60
CA PHE A 164 9.54 3.52 4.47
C PHE A 164 9.09 4.60 3.49
N LEU A 165 7.87 4.46 2.95
CA LEU A 165 7.34 5.38 1.95
C LEU A 165 7.23 6.80 2.49
N ASP A 166 6.85 6.98 3.75
CA ASP A 166 6.75 8.31 4.34
C ASP A 166 8.09 9.03 4.38
N LYS A 167 9.16 8.30 4.76
CA LYS A 167 10.52 8.84 4.79
C LYS A 167 10.95 9.28 3.39
N VAL A 168 10.79 8.40 2.40
CA VAL A 168 11.25 8.66 1.03
C VAL A 168 10.39 9.72 0.35
N VAL A 169 9.06 9.62 0.39
CA VAL A 169 8.15 10.60 -0.23
C VAL A 169 8.36 11.99 0.36
N LYS A 170 8.53 12.08 1.69
CA LYS A 170 8.86 13.36 2.33
C LYS A 170 10.17 13.92 1.81
N ALA A 171 11.24 13.12 1.77
CA ALA A 171 12.52 13.56 1.25
C ALA A 171 12.44 14.04 -0.21
N GLU A 172 11.74 13.30 -1.07
CA GLU A 172 11.60 13.65 -2.49
C GLU A 172 10.74 14.90 -2.72
N ALA A 173 9.69 15.09 -1.91
CA ALA A 173 8.86 16.28 -1.96
C ALA A 173 9.60 17.53 -1.46
N GLU A 174 10.50 17.38 -0.47
CA GLU A 174 11.26 18.48 0.13
C GLU A 174 12.58 18.80 -0.62
N ALA A 175 13.06 17.90 -1.50
CA ALA A 175 14.38 18.02 -2.14
C ALA A 175 14.54 19.21 -3.10
N GLY A 176 13.45 19.85 -3.55
CA GLY A 176 13.52 20.99 -4.46
C GLY A 176 13.10 22.29 -3.77
N ALA A 177 14.05 22.97 -3.12
CA ALA A 177 13.82 24.35 -2.70
C ALA A 177 13.48 25.21 -3.93
N ASN A 178 12.38 25.96 -3.87
CA ASN A 178 11.82 26.73 -5.00
C ASN A 178 11.38 25.88 -6.20
N SER A 179 10.98 24.62 -5.97
CA SER A 179 10.37 23.78 -7.01
C SER A 179 8.87 23.66 -6.82
N SER A 180 8.12 23.60 -7.92
CA SER A 180 6.72 23.18 -7.87
C SER A 180 6.68 21.67 -7.93
N THR A 181 6.05 21.03 -6.93
CA THR A 181 6.02 19.57 -6.81
C THR A 181 4.60 19.04 -6.86
N ILE A 182 4.37 18.03 -7.69
CA ILE A 182 3.14 17.21 -7.65
C ILE A 182 3.49 15.84 -7.08
N VAL A 183 2.83 15.45 -5.99
CA VAL A 183 2.87 14.08 -5.47
C VAL A 183 1.63 13.34 -5.94
N CYS A 184 1.82 12.31 -6.75
CA CYS A 184 0.76 11.51 -7.35
C CYS A 184 0.74 10.09 -6.75
N VAL A 185 -0.28 9.77 -5.95
CA VAL A 185 -0.44 8.43 -5.36
C VAL A 185 -1.26 7.55 -6.31
N LEU A 186 -0.62 6.53 -6.87
CA LEU A 186 -1.22 5.61 -7.82
C LEU A 186 -1.80 4.40 -7.07
N GLY A 187 -3.09 4.13 -7.24
CA GLY A 187 -3.80 3.11 -6.45
C GLY A 187 -3.91 3.52 -4.99
N ALA A 188 -4.36 4.76 -4.74
CA ALA A 188 -4.28 5.40 -3.43
C ALA A 188 -5.05 4.69 -2.31
N GLY A 189 -6.05 3.88 -2.63
CA GLY A 189 -6.92 3.19 -1.69
C GLY A 189 -7.41 4.13 -0.58
N PHE A 190 -7.19 3.73 0.67
CA PHE A 190 -7.47 4.58 1.84
C PHE A 190 -6.20 5.18 2.45
N ASP A 191 -5.25 5.59 1.61
CA ASP A 191 -4.06 6.32 2.04
C ASP A 191 -4.41 7.68 2.68
N VAL A 192 -3.62 8.07 3.67
CA VAL A 192 -3.77 9.29 4.48
C VAL A 192 -2.50 10.14 4.47
N ARG A 193 -1.49 9.76 3.67
CA ARG A 193 -0.26 10.55 3.47
C ARG A 193 -0.52 12.01 3.10
N PRO A 194 -1.44 12.35 2.17
CA PRO A 194 -1.64 13.75 1.81
C PRO A 194 -1.95 14.63 3.03
N PHE A 195 -2.77 14.16 3.96
CA PHE A 195 -3.25 14.99 5.08
C PHE A 195 -2.20 15.23 6.17
N ARG A 196 -1.10 14.46 6.15
CA ARG A 196 -0.04 14.54 7.18
C ARG A 196 1.33 14.88 6.62
N LEU A 197 1.56 14.70 5.33
CA LEU A 197 2.80 15.06 4.64
C LEU A 197 2.67 16.35 3.82
N SER A 198 1.46 16.93 3.68
CA SER A 198 1.26 18.27 3.11
C SER A 198 1.70 19.37 4.09
N THR A 199 2.99 19.49 4.33
CA THR A 199 3.57 20.54 5.18
C THR A 199 4.03 21.76 4.38
N GLN A 200 4.22 21.62 3.07
CA GLN A 200 4.73 22.67 2.19
C GLN A 200 3.62 23.20 1.26
N PRO A 201 3.53 24.53 1.06
CA PRO A 201 2.52 25.14 0.21
C PRO A 201 2.70 24.82 -1.29
N ASP A 202 3.93 24.54 -1.72
CA ASP A 202 4.28 24.30 -3.14
C ASP A 202 4.14 22.83 -3.56
N VAL A 203 3.63 21.97 -2.66
CA VAL A 203 3.41 20.55 -2.90
C VAL A 203 1.92 20.28 -3.09
N SER A 204 1.53 19.95 -4.32
CA SER A 204 0.16 19.53 -4.65
C SER A 204 0.03 18.02 -4.58
N TRP A 205 -1.09 17.53 -4.06
CA TRP A 205 -1.36 16.09 -3.95
C TRP A 205 -2.48 15.66 -4.89
N VAL A 206 -2.23 14.58 -5.62
CA VAL A 206 -3.20 13.93 -6.49
C VAL A 206 -3.26 12.46 -6.14
N GLU A 207 -4.46 11.89 -6.12
CA GLU A 207 -4.68 10.46 -5.89
C GLU A 207 -5.45 9.88 -7.07
N ILE A 208 -4.94 8.79 -7.65
CA ILE A 208 -5.58 8.08 -8.75
C ILE A 208 -6.01 6.69 -8.27
N ASP A 209 -7.29 6.36 -8.41
CA ASP A 209 -7.82 5.02 -8.11
C ASP A 209 -9.10 4.72 -8.89
N LEU A 210 -9.61 3.50 -8.77
CA LEU A 210 -10.87 3.05 -9.34
C LEU A 210 -12.02 3.96 -8.87
N PRO A 211 -12.99 4.29 -9.76
CA PRO A 211 -14.10 5.19 -9.43
C PRO A 211 -14.82 4.86 -8.11
N HIS A 212 -15.10 3.58 -7.89
CA HIS A 212 -15.79 3.14 -6.67
C HIS A 212 -14.91 3.18 -5.42
N VAL A 213 -13.58 3.03 -5.54
CA VAL A 213 -12.64 3.17 -4.41
C VAL A 213 -12.55 4.65 -4.01
N VAL A 214 -12.47 5.56 -4.98
CA VAL A 214 -12.53 7.01 -4.74
C VAL A 214 -13.82 7.39 -4.03
N GLY A 215 -14.99 6.91 -4.51
CA GLY A 215 -16.28 7.17 -3.86
C GLY A 215 -16.34 6.69 -2.40
N GLN A 216 -15.79 5.51 -2.11
CA GLN A 216 -15.68 4.99 -0.74
C GLN A 216 -14.73 5.84 0.10
N LYS A 217 -13.57 6.22 -0.44
CA LYS A 217 -12.59 7.06 0.24
C LYS A 217 -13.21 8.40 0.64
N LEU A 218 -13.88 9.08 -0.29
CA LEU A 218 -14.55 10.36 -0.01
C LEU A 218 -15.56 10.24 1.13
N SER A 219 -16.29 9.12 1.22
CA SER A 219 -17.22 8.86 2.32
C SER A 219 -16.50 8.68 3.66
N LEU A 220 -15.34 8.02 3.68
CA LEU A 220 -14.48 7.90 4.86
C LEU A 220 -13.80 9.23 5.23
N LEU A 221 -13.45 10.07 4.25
CA LEU A 221 -12.85 11.38 4.47
C LEU A 221 -13.83 12.38 5.07
N ARG A 222 -15.12 12.32 4.72
CA ARG A 222 -16.16 13.11 5.42
C ARG A 222 -16.14 12.82 6.92
N ARG A 223 -16.11 11.54 7.30
CA ARG A 223 -15.99 11.12 8.70
C ARG A 223 -14.67 11.60 9.33
N LEU A 224 -13.56 11.49 8.62
CA LEU A 224 -12.26 11.96 9.13
C LEU A 224 -12.30 13.47 9.38
N ARG A 225 -12.87 14.24 8.44
CA ARG A 225 -13.06 15.69 8.54
C ARG A 225 -13.89 16.07 9.76
N ASP A 226 -15.02 15.39 9.98
CA ASP A 226 -15.89 15.65 11.13
C ASP A 226 -15.16 15.40 12.47
N ARG A 227 -14.27 14.39 12.51
CA ARG A 227 -13.49 14.05 13.70
C ARG A 227 -12.20 14.87 13.85
N ARG A 228 -11.70 15.47 12.78
CA ARG A 228 -10.47 16.26 12.72
C ARG A 228 -10.69 17.55 11.92
N PRO A 229 -11.46 18.53 12.44
CA PRO A 229 -11.78 19.76 11.70
C PRO A 229 -10.54 20.56 11.26
N ALA A 230 -9.44 20.48 12.02
CA ALA A 230 -8.17 21.12 11.69
C ALA A 230 -7.52 20.60 10.40
N LEU A 231 -7.94 19.43 9.90
CA LEU A 231 -7.46 18.82 8.66
C LEU A 231 -8.36 19.11 7.44
N ALA A 232 -9.47 19.85 7.62
CA ALA A 232 -10.45 20.05 6.55
C ALA A 232 -9.81 20.65 5.29
N ARG A 233 -8.95 21.67 5.45
CA ARG A 233 -8.26 22.30 4.32
C ARG A 233 -7.36 21.33 3.57
N GLN A 234 -6.58 20.51 4.29
CA GLN A 234 -5.70 19.51 3.67
C GLN A 234 -6.51 18.41 2.98
N ILE A 235 -7.66 18.02 3.55
CA ILE A 235 -8.55 17.03 2.95
C ILE A 235 -9.14 17.57 1.64
N ASP A 236 -9.66 18.80 1.66
CA ASP A 236 -10.31 19.43 0.51
C ASP A 236 -9.31 19.82 -0.60
N ALA A 237 -8.01 19.98 -0.27
CA ALA A 237 -6.96 20.31 -1.23
C ALA A 237 -6.47 19.13 -2.07
N VAL A 238 -6.77 17.88 -1.68
CA VAL A 238 -6.34 16.70 -2.45
C VAL A 238 -7.24 16.54 -3.67
N ARG A 239 -6.62 16.45 -4.86
CA ARG A 239 -7.36 16.14 -6.09
C ARG A 239 -7.50 14.63 -6.23
N HIS A 240 -8.74 14.15 -6.40
CA HIS A 240 -9.03 12.74 -6.61
C HIS A 240 -9.40 12.50 -8.08
N VAL A 241 -8.63 11.66 -8.75
CA VAL A 241 -8.82 11.28 -10.16
C VAL A 241 -9.31 9.84 -10.21
N GLN A 242 -10.35 9.59 -10.99
CA GLN A 242 -10.97 8.27 -11.10
C GLN A 242 -10.51 7.59 -12.39
N ALA A 243 -9.86 6.44 -12.28
CA ALA A 243 -9.44 5.65 -13.44
C ALA A 243 -9.11 4.21 -13.07
N ASN A 244 -9.32 3.29 -14.01
CA ASN A 244 -8.77 1.96 -13.93
C ASN A 244 -7.35 1.91 -14.55
N LEU A 245 -6.34 1.86 -13.69
CA LEU A 245 -4.93 1.79 -14.10
C LEU A 245 -4.55 0.50 -14.86
N SER A 246 -5.45 -0.48 -14.97
CA SER A 246 -5.27 -1.65 -15.84
C SER A 246 -5.66 -1.38 -17.30
N HIS A 247 -6.42 -0.33 -17.57
CA HIS A 247 -6.80 0.09 -18.92
C HIS A 247 -5.91 1.24 -19.37
N HIS A 248 -5.16 1.03 -20.45
CA HIS A 248 -4.10 1.94 -20.88
C HIS A 248 -4.61 3.36 -21.19
N GLU A 249 -5.74 3.48 -21.89
CA GLU A 249 -6.31 4.80 -22.23
C GLU A 249 -6.79 5.57 -20.99
N GLU A 250 -7.48 4.91 -20.06
CA GLU A 250 -7.90 5.51 -18.79
C GLU A 250 -6.69 5.92 -17.93
N MET A 251 -5.66 5.08 -17.89
CA MET A 251 -4.41 5.37 -17.19
C MET A 251 -3.74 6.63 -17.74
N LEU A 252 -3.57 6.73 -19.07
CA LEU A 252 -2.97 7.91 -19.71
C LEU A 252 -3.80 9.17 -19.47
N ALA A 253 -5.13 9.09 -19.61
CA ALA A 253 -6.02 10.22 -19.34
C ALA A 253 -5.88 10.71 -17.89
N ALA A 254 -5.80 9.78 -16.93
CA ALA A 254 -5.65 10.11 -15.52
C ALA A 254 -4.29 10.73 -15.19
N LEU A 255 -3.20 10.22 -15.78
CA LEU A 255 -1.86 10.81 -15.62
C LEU A 255 -1.82 12.23 -16.20
N ARG A 256 -2.41 12.45 -17.38
CA ARG A 256 -2.51 13.78 -18.00
C ARG A 256 -3.33 14.74 -17.15
N ASP A 257 -4.46 14.29 -16.62
CA ASP A 257 -5.28 15.09 -15.70
C ASP A 257 -4.51 15.42 -14.42
N ALA A 258 -3.85 14.44 -13.80
CA ALA A 258 -3.02 14.63 -12.61
C ALA A 258 -1.92 15.69 -12.82
N LEU A 259 -1.34 15.74 -14.01
CA LEU A 259 -0.24 16.63 -14.39
C LEU A 259 -0.70 17.92 -15.10
N SER A 260 -2.00 18.13 -15.29
CA SER A 260 -2.56 19.31 -15.95
C SER A 260 -2.09 20.66 -15.35
N PRO A 261 -1.85 20.81 -14.03
CA PRO A 261 -1.35 22.08 -13.48
C PRO A 261 0.02 22.48 -14.05
N PHE A 262 0.89 21.51 -14.35
CA PHE A 262 2.17 21.77 -15.01
C PHE A 262 1.98 22.11 -16.50
N ARG A 263 1.04 21.47 -17.19
CA ARG A 263 0.77 21.75 -18.61
C ARG A 263 0.19 23.14 -18.86
N GLN A 264 -0.60 23.65 -17.92
CA GLN A 264 -1.33 24.93 -18.07
C GLN A 264 -0.50 26.14 -17.63
N THR A 265 0.47 25.94 -16.75
CA THR A 265 1.35 27.03 -16.32
C THR A 265 2.45 27.24 -17.37
N PRO A 266 2.72 28.49 -17.80
CA PRO A 266 3.90 28.79 -18.61
C PRO A 266 5.14 28.24 -17.90
N THR A 267 6.14 27.81 -18.67
CA THR A 267 7.41 27.33 -18.13
C THR A 267 8.04 28.43 -17.28
N SER A 268 7.77 28.39 -15.98
CA SER A 268 8.33 29.29 -15.00
C SER A 268 9.82 28.96 -14.82
N THR A 269 10.58 29.91 -14.29
CA THR A 269 11.98 29.67 -13.91
C THR A 269 12.15 28.64 -12.79
N CYS A 270 11.04 28.20 -12.15
CA CYS A 270 11.09 27.17 -11.12
C CYS A 270 11.12 25.76 -11.71
N SER A 271 11.97 24.91 -11.14
CA SER A 271 12.03 23.48 -11.45
C SER A 271 10.69 22.81 -11.13
N ARG A 272 10.25 21.93 -12.03
CA ARG A 272 9.03 21.12 -11.85
C ARG A 272 9.40 19.70 -11.49
N ARG A 273 8.80 19.18 -10.42
CA ARG A 273 9.08 17.83 -9.91
C ARG A 273 7.79 17.03 -9.81
N VAL A 274 7.85 15.76 -10.18
CA VAL A 274 6.75 14.82 -9.97
C VAL A 274 7.22 13.67 -9.10
N VAL A 275 6.49 13.37 -8.03
CA VAL A 275 6.76 12.23 -7.15
C VAL A 275 5.59 11.25 -7.28
N PHE A 276 5.81 10.12 -7.94
CA PHE A 276 4.83 9.04 -7.97
C PHE A 276 5.01 8.13 -6.76
N VAL A 277 3.90 7.76 -6.12
CA VAL A 277 3.87 6.84 -4.97
C VAL A 277 3.10 5.59 -5.36
N ILE A 278 3.73 4.42 -5.24
CA ILE A 278 3.15 3.12 -5.60
C ILE A 278 3.25 2.16 -4.41
N GLU A 279 2.12 1.87 -3.76
CA GLU A 279 2.08 0.94 -2.63
C GLU A 279 1.10 -0.21 -2.89
N ALA A 280 1.63 -1.41 -3.15
CA ALA A 280 0.85 -2.62 -3.38
C ALA A 280 -0.27 -2.47 -4.43
N LEU A 281 0.02 -1.76 -5.52
CA LEU A 281 -0.79 -1.65 -6.71
C LEU A 281 -0.36 -2.68 -7.77
N MET A 282 0.93 -2.71 -8.12
CA MET A 282 1.45 -3.50 -9.24
C MET A 282 1.25 -5.00 -9.06
N ILE A 283 1.15 -5.49 -7.81
CA ILE A 283 0.75 -6.88 -7.52
C ILE A 283 -0.63 -7.28 -8.05
N TYR A 284 -1.51 -6.30 -8.33
CA TYR A 284 -2.87 -6.52 -8.84
C TYR A 284 -3.00 -6.23 -10.33
N LEU A 285 -1.97 -5.66 -10.96
CA LEU A 285 -1.97 -5.37 -12.39
C LEU A 285 -1.42 -6.56 -13.19
N PRO A 286 -1.90 -6.78 -14.43
CA PRO A 286 -1.17 -7.60 -15.39
C PRO A 286 0.27 -7.10 -15.53
N PRO A 287 1.29 -7.98 -15.67
CA PRO A 287 2.69 -7.55 -15.75
C PRO A 287 2.97 -6.51 -16.83
N ALA A 288 2.32 -6.63 -18.00
CA ALA A 288 2.43 -5.65 -19.08
C ALA A 288 1.83 -4.28 -18.70
N ALA A 289 0.70 -4.25 -18.00
CA ALA A 289 0.09 -3.02 -17.52
C ALA A 289 0.93 -2.34 -16.43
N ALA A 290 1.53 -3.11 -15.51
CA ALA A 290 2.45 -2.57 -14.52
C ALA A 290 3.72 -1.96 -15.15
N ALA A 291 4.27 -2.59 -16.18
CA ALA A 291 5.41 -2.04 -16.92
C ALA A 291 5.02 -0.77 -17.69
N ALA A 292 3.86 -0.78 -18.37
CA ALA A 292 3.34 0.39 -19.07
C ALA A 292 3.08 1.57 -18.11
N LEU A 293 2.56 1.30 -16.90
CA LEU A 293 2.33 2.33 -15.89
C LEU A 293 3.63 3.06 -15.51
N LEU A 294 4.73 2.34 -15.32
CA LEU A 294 6.03 2.94 -14.97
C LEU A 294 6.56 3.83 -16.10
N ALA A 295 6.54 3.31 -17.35
CA ALA A 295 7.00 4.06 -18.51
C ALA A 295 6.14 5.31 -18.76
N SER A 296 4.82 5.15 -18.81
CA SER A 296 3.89 6.25 -19.07
C SER A 296 3.91 7.31 -17.96
N ALA A 297 4.18 6.94 -16.70
CA ALA A 297 4.34 7.92 -15.63
C ALA A 297 5.51 8.88 -15.89
N VAL A 298 6.65 8.37 -16.36
CA VAL A 298 7.82 9.19 -16.73
C VAL A 298 7.54 9.99 -17.99
N GLU A 299 7.02 9.36 -19.04
CA GLU A 299 6.70 10.01 -20.32
C GLU A 299 5.72 11.17 -20.15
N GLU A 300 4.62 10.96 -19.42
CA GLU A 300 3.60 11.99 -19.20
C GLU A 300 4.11 13.13 -18.31
N ALA A 301 4.95 12.82 -17.32
CA ALA A 301 5.61 13.84 -16.50
C ALA A 301 6.59 14.68 -17.31
N ALA A 302 7.45 14.04 -18.12
CA ALA A 302 8.36 14.72 -19.04
C ALA A 302 7.58 15.59 -20.05
N ALA A 303 6.51 15.05 -20.64
CA ALA A 303 5.64 15.78 -21.55
C ALA A 303 4.86 16.94 -20.88
N ALA A 304 4.72 16.93 -19.55
CA ALA A 304 4.18 18.04 -18.78
C ALA A 304 5.25 19.08 -18.38
N GLY A 305 6.51 18.88 -18.81
CA GLY A 305 7.64 19.77 -18.51
C GLY A 305 8.25 19.52 -17.14
N ALA A 306 8.09 18.33 -16.55
CA ALA A 306 8.82 17.99 -15.34
C ALA A 306 10.33 17.92 -15.62
N SER A 307 11.12 18.58 -14.79
CA SER A 307 12.59 18.51 -14.83
C SER A 307 13.14 17.25 -14.14
N SER A 308 12.36 16.65 -13.24
CA SER A 308 12.71 15.39 -12.58
C SER A 308 11.47 14.63 -12.15
N VAL A 309 11.59 13.29 -12.13
CA VAL A 309 10.56 12.37 -11.67
C VAL A 309 11.17 11.43 -10.63
N SER A 310 10.45 11.21 -9.54
CA SER A 310 10.79 10.21 -8.53
C SER A 310 9.66 9.21 -8.39
N VAL A 311 9.97 7.91 -8.43
CA VAL A 311 9.00 6.83 -8.20
C VAL A 311 9.35 6.15 -6.87
N CYS A 312 8.56 6.46 -5.84
CA CYS A 312 8.67 5.88 -4.51
C CYS A 312 7.75 4.65 -4.43
N PHE A 313 8.30 3.46 -4.20
CA PHE A 313 7.50 2.23 -4.24
C PHE A 313 7.71 1.32 -3.03
N ALA A 314 6.63 0.60 -2.68
CA ALA A 314 6.65 -0.53 -1.77
C ALA A 314 5.72 -1.64 -2.31
N ASP A 315 6.19 -2.35 -3.33
CA ASP A 315 5.38 -3.16 -4.23
C ASP A 315 6.14 -4.38 -4.81
N ARG A 316 5.59 -5.01 -5.86
CA ARG A 316 6.24 -6.02 -6.69
C ARG A 316 6.46 -5.45 -8.08
N LEU A 317 7.72 -5.20 -8.40
CA LEU A 317 8.12 -4.80 -9.76
C LEU A 317 7.81 -5.94 -10.75
N PRO A 318 7.26 -5.63 -11.94
CA PRO A 318 6.96 -6.62 -12.97
C PRO A 318 8.24 -7.25 -13.50
N GLY A 319 8.26 -8.56 -13.73
CA GLY A 319 9.45 -9.25 -14.28
C GLY A 319 10.62 -9.47 -13.31
N ALA A 320 10.74 -8.70 -12.23
CA ALA A 320 11.80 -8.90 -11.24
C ALA A 320 11.53 -10.16 -10.39
N GLU A 321 12.25 -11.24 -10.65
CA GLU A 321 12.24 -12.45 -9.84
C GLU A 321 12.99 -12.27 -8.51
N GLY A 322 12.51 -12.91 -7.45
CA GLY A 322 13.15 -12.80 -6.13
C GLY A 322 13.17 -11.38 -5.58
N CYS A 323 14.24 -11.01 -4.88
CA CYS A 323 14.50 -9.67 -4.36
C CYS A 323 15.83 -9.09 -4.87
N SER A 324 16.28 -9.53 -6.05
CA SER A 324 17.53 -9.08 -6.65
C SER A 324 17.49 -7.59 -6.97
N PHE A 325 18.48 -6.85 -6.48
CA PHE A 325 18.68 -5.44 -6.82
C PHE A 325 18.87 -5.25 -8.32
N GLN A 326 19.69 -6.10 -8.95
CA GLN A 326 19.98 -6.01 -10.37
C GLN A 326 18.72 -6.22 -11.22
N ALA A 327 17.90 -7.22 -10.89
CA ALA A 327 16.65 -7.45 -11.62
C ALA A 327 15.66 -6.29 -11.45
N ALA A 328 15.61 -5.66 -10.26
CA ALA A 328 14.80 -4.48 -10.03
C ALA A 328 15.30 -3.27 -10.84
N ARG A 329 16.63 -3.05 -10.87
CA ARG A 329 17.27 -2.01 -11.66
C ARG A 329 16.98 -2.19 -13.16
N ASP A 330 17.10 -3.41 -13.67
CA ASP A 330 16.87 -3.69 -15.08
C ASP A 330 15.42 -3.39 -15.48
N VAL A 331 14.44 -3.77 -14.66
CA VAL A 331 13.02 -3.45 -14.89
C VAL A 331 12.78 -1.94 -14.92
N LEU A 332 13.36 -1.21 -13.97
CA LEU A 332 13.20 0.25 -13.87
C LEU A 332 13.91 0.99 -15.02
N ALA A 333 15.05 0.48 -15.48
CA ALA A 333 15.78 1.04 -16.61
C ALA A 333 14.97 1.03 -17.92
N HIS A 334 14.09 0.05 -18.12
CA HIS A 334 13.16 0.04 -19.27
C HIS A 334 12.17 1.22 -19.25
N ALA A 335 11.88 1.77 -18.07
CA ALA A 335 11.07 2.97 -17.89
C ALA A 335 11.93 4.24 -17.73
N GLN A 336 13.22 4.19 -18.08
CA GLN A 336 14.19 5.30 -17.92
C GLN A 336 14.40 5.74 -16.46
N LEU A 337 14.14 4.85 -15.50
CA LEU A 337 14.31 5.13 -14.08
C LEU A 337 15.61 4.51 -13.57
N ASP A 338 16.45 5.31 -12.92
CA ASP A 338 17.63 4.85 -12.20
C ASP A 338 17.28 4.54 -10.74
N LEU A 339 17.55 3.31 -10.29
CA LEU A 339 17.20 2.85 -8.96
C LEU A 339 18.27 3.27 -7.95
N ASP A 340 17.87 4.06 -6.96
CA ASP A 340 18.75 4.49 -5.87
C ASP A 340 19.08 3.31 -4.96
N GLU A 341 20.31 2.82 -5.05
CA GLU A 341 20.84 1.72 -4.25
C GLU A 341 20.69 1.97 -2.75
N SER A 342 20.88 3.21 -2.29
CA SER A 342 20.76 3.57 -0.87
C SER A 342 19.32 3.49 -0.34
N SER A 343 18.34 3.56 -1.24
CA SER A 343 16.92 3.43 -0.93
C SER A 343 16.40 2.00 -1.01
N TRP A 344 17.16 1.08 -1.62
CA TRP A 344 16.71 -0.28 -1.88
C TRP A 344 16.60 -1.08 -0.60
N LEU A 345 15.39 -1.56 -0.31
CA LEU A 345 15.10 -2.31 0.90
C LEU A 345 14.15 -3.47 0.58
N PRO A 346 14.70 -4.61 0.13
CA PRO A 346 13.88 -5.77 -0.18
C PRO A 346 13.28 -6.33 1.10
N LYS A 347 12.07 -6.88 0.99
CA LYS A 347 11.40 -7.50 2.13
C LYS A 347 10.59 -8.72 1.72
N PRO A 348 10.28 -9.61 2.68
CA PRO A 348 9.36 -10.69 2.41
C PRO A 348 7.92 -10.23 2.11
N GLY A 349 7.20 -11.08 1.37
CA GLY A 349 5.77 -10.93 1.08
C GLY A 349 5.46 -10.74 -0.40
N LEU A 350 4.22 -10.34 -0.71
CA LEU A 350 3.80 -10.06 -2.09
C LEU A 350 4.43 -8.76 -2.60
N ALA A 351 4.28 -7.67 -1.85
CA ALA A 351 4.99 -6.40 -2.08
C ALA A 351 6.41 -6.49 -1.52
N ARG A 352 7.33 -7.04 -2.31
CA ARG A 352 8.66 -7.47 -1.86
C ARG A 352 9.79 -6.48 -2.12
N HIS A 353 9.53 -5.42 -2.88
CA HIS A 353 10.51 -4.41 -3.25
C HIS A 353 10.10 -3.09 -2.61
N MET A 354 11.02 -2.44 -1.91
CA MET A 354 10.88 -1.05 -1.46
C MET A 354 12.07 -0.27 -2.00
N GLY A 355 11.83 0.91 -2.55
CA GLY A 355 12.87 1.72 -3.17
C GLY A 355 12.36 3.06 -3.68
N CYS A 356 13.29 3.87 -4.15
CA CYS A 356 13.08 5.10 -4.90
C CYS A 356 13.87 5.01 -6.20
N ALA A 357 13.21 5.25 -7.33
CA ALA A 357 13.89 5.37 -8.61
C ALA A 357 13.68 6.76 -9.19
N ARG A 358 14.66 7.30 -9.92
CA ARG A 358 14.62 8.68 -10.40
C ARG A 358 14.87 8.76 -11.90
N TRP A 359 14.24 9.74 -12.52
CA TRP A 359 14.55 10.21 -13.86
C TRP A 359 14.83 11.71 -13.78
N ALA A 360 15.80 12.18 -14.55
CA ALA A 360 16.11 13.59 -14.70
C ALA A 360 16.12 13.94 -16.18
N ALA A 361 15.55 15.09 -16.54
CA ALA A 361 15.69 15.61 -17.89
C ALA A 361 17.18 15.85 -18.18
N ALA A 362 17.63 15.53 -19.39
CA ALA A 362 19.00 15.85 -19.79
C ALA A 362 19.20 17.36 -19.67
N THR A 363 20.16 17.78 -18.84
CA THR A 363 20.60 19.17 -18.81
C THR A 363 21.13 19.48 -20.19
N THR A 364 20.40 20.30 -20.96
CA THR A 364 20.93 20.80 -22.23
C THR A 364 22.04 21.76 -21.83
N GLU A 365 23.29 21.29 -21.82
CA GLU A 365 24.46 22.15 -21.67
C GLU A 365 24.43 23.13 -22.85
N SER A 366 23.95 24.34 -22.58
CA SER A 366 23.79 25.43 -23.54
C SER A 366 25.08 26.20 -23.74
#